data_AF-A0A955XI80-F1
#
_entry.id   AF-A0A955XI80-F1
#
_cell.length_a   1.000
_cell.length_b   1.000
_cell.length_c   1.000
_cell.angle_alpha   90.00
_cell.angle_beta   90.00
_cell.angle_gamma   90.00
#
_symmetry.space_group_name_H-M   'P 1'
#
loop_
_entity.id
_entity.type
_entity.pdbx_description
1 polymer ?
#
loop_
_entity_poly.entity_id
_entity_poly.type
_entity_poly.pdbx_seq_one_letter_code
_entity_poly.pdbx_strand_id
1 'polypeptide(L)'
;QGGLTDGSCRLTGEGREHVLAIDLAEPSNVTVDVPEPLEAVALYHRTACDRPLSETACERADTLALRDLPAGTHYVFVDPARPAPFTAQVTIDAAARACGNGVDDDGDGAVDAADPGCAHADDVDETDPPAAPACSNGADDDGDGAIDWPDDLDCLAAGDDSEGSFCAGLTDVIEVDGSALLTIDLDGREDLIEITCAGGGGGGERVIALTLDAPADVVVEAIHADFDTAIEVRGACDDADSVVACSDDEGFANRARVELPGLGAGTWFIVVDAFLRNSGTTDVRISVDR
;
A
#
# COMPACT_ATOMS: atom_id res chain seq x y z
N GLN A 1 -12.80 -35.96 -22.16
CA GLN A 1 -13.45 -36.29 -20.87
C GLN A 1 -12.58 -35.70 -19.78
N GLY A 2 -13.16 -34.86 -18.91
CA GLY A 2 -12.48 -34.13 -17.85
C GLY A 2 -12.17 -32.68 -18.25
N GLY A 3 -12.92 -31.71 -17.70
CA GLY A 3 -12.51 -30.31 -17.70
C GLY A 3 -11.18 -30.20 -16.94
N LEU A 4 -10.24 -29.41 -17.48
CA LEU A 4 -8.85 -29.45 -17.04
C LEU A 4 -8.62 -28.74 -15.71
N THR A 5 -9.55 -27.91 -15.23
CA THR A 5 -9.47 -27.32 -13.90
C THR A 5 -10.87 -27.30 -13.25
N ASP A 6 -11.04 -27.89 -12.08
CA ASP A 6 -12.34 -27.93 -11.40
C ASP A 6 -12.53 -26.65 -10.58
N GLY A 7 -13.27 -25.66 -11.12
CA GLY A 7 -13.71 -24.49 -10.35
C GLY A 7 -14.78 -24.83 -9.30
N SER A 8 -14.90 -24.04 -8.22
CA SER A 8 -15.79 -24.36 -7.09
C SER A 8 -17.29 -24.39 -7.46
N CYS A 9 -17.69 -23.63 -8.48
CA CYS A 9 -19.07 -23.53 -8.96
C CYS A 9 -19.30 -24.21 -10.31
N ARG A 10 -18.39 -25.11 -10.72
CA ARG A 10 -18.44 -25.90 -11.96
C ARG A 10 -19.85 -26.40 -12.32
N LEU A 11 -20.15 -26.40 -13.62
CA LEU A 11 -21.36 -27.00 -14.16
C LEU A 11 -21.11 -28.47 -14.53
N THR A 12 -22.09 -29.33 -14.30
CA THR A 12 -22.06 -30.72 -14.80
C THR A 12 -22.42 -30.69 -16.29
N GLY A 13 -21.42 -30.45 -17.13
CA GLY A 13 -21.59 -30.26 -18.58
C GLY A 13 -20.54 -30.97 -19.44
N GLU A 14 -20.79 -30.99 -20.75
CA GLU A 14 -19.84 -31.47 -21.77
C GLU A 14 -19.09 -30.31 -22.47
N GLY A 15 -19.41 -29.06 -22.12
CA GLY A 15 -18.67 -27.92 -22.61
C GLY A 15 -17.20 -27.97 -22.16
N ARG A 16 -16.35 -27.36 -22.98
CA ARG A 16 -14.95 -27.20 -22.65
C ARG A 16 -14.77 -25.86 -21.97
N GLU A 17 -14.01 -25.89 -20.90
CA GLU A 17 -13.55 -24.69 -20.23
C GLU A 17 -12.57 -23.90 -21.11
N HIS A 18 -12.70 -22.59 -21.04
CA HIS A 18 -11.81 -21.63 -21.68
C HIS A 18 -11.21 -20.71 -20.63
N VAL A 19 -9.96 -20.29 -20.83
CA VAL A 19 -9.24 -19.42 -19.88
C VAL A 19 -8.92 -18.11 -20.57
N LEU A 20 -9.23 -17.01 -19.90
CA LEU A 20 -8.86 -15.65 -20.24
C LEU A 20 -7.75 -15.23 -19.27
N ALA A 21 -6.58 -14.85 -19.80
CA ALA A 21 -5.55 -14.18 -19.01
C ALA A 21 -5.76 -12.66 -19.16
N ILE A 22 -5.84 -11.96 -18.04
CA ILE A 22 -6.06 -10.53 -17.94
C ILE A 22 -4.85 -9.95 -17.22
N ASP A 23 -4.03 -9.21 -17.95
CA ASP A 23 -2.85 -8.54 -17.39
C ASP A 23 -3.25 -7.12 -16.96
N LEU A 24 -3.23 -6.87 -15.66
CA LEU A 24 -3.51 -5.57 -15.05
C LEU A 24 -2.19 -4.87 -14.73
N ALA A 25 -2.00 -3.66 -15.28
CA ALA A 25 -0.82 -2.85 -15.02
C ALA A 25 -0.85 -2.17 -13.64
N GLU A 26 -2.05 -1.96 -13.11
CA GLU A 26 -2.37 -1.28 -11.85
C GLU A 26 -3.61 -1.93 -11.22
N PRO A 27 -3.93 -1.67 -9.95
CA PRO A 27 -5.16 -2.17 -9.34
C PRO A 27 -6.39 -1.83 -10.18
N SER A 28 -7.31 -2.77 -10.38
CA SER A 28 -8.45 -2.57 -11.28
C SER A 28 -9.70 -3.33 -10.87
N ASN A 29 -10.85 -2.75 -11.20
CA ASN A 29 -12.13 -3.43 -11.26
C ASN A 29 -12.28 -4.12 -12.62
N VAL A 30 -12.61 -5.40 -12.62
CA VAL A 30 -12.75 -6.20 -13.85
C VAL A 30 -14.12 -6.80 -13.92
N THR A 31 -14.85 -6.50 -14.98
CA THR A 31 -16.12 -7.17 -15.31
C THR A 31 -15.94 -8.04 -16.55
N VAL A 32 -16.26 -9.32 -16.44
CA VAL A 32 -16.32 -10.25 -17.56
C VAL A 32 -17.76 -10.60 -17.83
N ASP A 33 -18.26 -10.19 -18.98
CA ASP A 33 -19.60 -10.51 -19.46
C ASP A 33 -19.52 -11.49 -20.64
N VAL A 34 -20.29 -12.57 -20.57
CA VAL A 34 -20.39 -13.60 -21.61
C VAL A 34 -21.85 -13.69 -22.05
N PRO A 35 -22.32 -12.72 -22.85
CA PRO A 35 -23.72 -12.60 -23.17
C PRO A 35 -24.21 -13.80 -23.99
N GLU A 36 -25.53 -14.04 -23.95
CA GLU A 36 -26.24 -15.08 -24.71
C GLU A 36 -25.66 -15.30 -26.13
N PRO A 37 -25.49 -16.56 -26.58
CA PRO A 37 -26.50 -17.62 -26.44
C PRO A 37 -26.12 -18.80 -25.53
N LEU A 38 -25.21 -18.64 -24.58
CA LEU A 38 -24.88 -19.72 -23.63
C LEU A 38 -26.05 -19.99 -22.67
N GLU A 39 -26.77 -21.11 -22.85
CA GLU A 39 -27.92 -21.48 -22.00
C GLU A 39 -27.56 -21.62 -20.51
N ALA A 40 -26.30 -21.96 -20.20
CA ALA A 40 -25.76 -22.01 -18.84
C ALA A 40 -24.23 -21.94 -18.89
N VAL A 41 -23.65 -21.06 -18.08
CA VAL A 41 -22.20 -20.85 -17.94
C VAL A 41 -21.85 -20.64 -16.46
N ALA A 42 -20.68 -21.11 -16.07
CA ALA A 42 -20.04 -20.71 -14.82
C ALA A 42 -18.78 -19.92 -15.16
N LEU A 43 -18.58 -18.82 -14.44
CA LEU A 43 -17.41 -17.97 -14.52
C LEU A 43 -16.68 -18.03 -13.19
N TYR A 44 -15.35 -18.14 -13.22
CA TYR A 44 -14.59 -18.12 -11.97
C TYR A 44 -13.20 -17.56 -12.17
N HIS A 45 -12.65 -16.99 -11.09
CA HIS A 45 -11.43 -16.22 -11.12
C HIS A 45 -10.36 -16.84 -10.22
N ARG A 46 -9.12 -16.87 -10.71
CA ARG A 46 -7.93 -17.32 -9.98
C ARG A 46 -6.76 -16.35 -10.14
N THR A 47 -5.96 -16.24 -9.09
CA THR A 47 -4.67 -15.52 -9.13
C THR A 47 -3.53 -16.36 -9.72
N ALA A 48 -3.71 -17.67 -9.91
CA ALA A 48 -2.80 -18.53 -10.64
C ALA A 48 -3.53 -19.55 -11.52
N CYS A 49 -3.10 -19.68 -12.78
CA CYS A 49 -3.77 -20.51 -13.78
C CYS A 49 -3.83 -22.01 -13.40
N ASP A 50 -2.77 -22.53 -12.77
CA ASP A 50 -2.58 -23.96 -12.50
C ASP A 50 -2.78 -24.35 -11.03
N ARG A 51 -3.22 -23.40 -10.18
CA ARG A 51 -3.47 -23.64 -8.75
C ARG A 51 -4.95 -23.46 -8.42
N PRO A 52 -5.73 -24.55 -8.32
CA PRO A 52 -7.15 -24.45 -7.99
C PRO A 52 -7.45 -23.74 -6.65
N LEU A 53 -6.53 -23.81 -5.68
CA LEU A 53 -6.67 -23.14 -4.38
C LEU A 53 -6.51 -21.61 -4.45
N SER A 54 -6.09 -21.07 -5.60
CA SER A 54 -5.96 -19.62 -5.81
C SER A 54 -7.25 -18.96 -6.31
N GLU A 55 -8.34 -19.72 -6.32
CA GLU A 55 -9.67 -19.22 -6.70
C GLU A 55 -10.21 -18.25 -5.65
N THR A 56 -10.60 -17.06 -6.11
CA THR A 56 -11.12 -16.01 -5.22
C THR A 56 -12.57 -15.63 -5.52
N ALA A 57 -13.10 -15.98 -6.68
CA ALA A 57 -14.51 -15.74 -7.02
C ALA A 57 -15.07 -16.81 -7.96
N CYS A 58 -16.38 -17.04 -7.86
CA CYS A 58 -17.09 -18.01 -8.68
C CYS A 58 -18.57 -17.65 -8.81
N GLU A 59 -19.06 -17.50 -10.04
CA GLU A 59 -20.45 -17.15 -10.34
C GLU A 59 -21.06 -18.12 -11.34
N ARG A 60 -22.31 -18.54 -11.08
CA ARG A 60 -23.14 -19.28 -12.06
C ARG A 60 -24.02 -18.31 -12.82
N ALA A 61 -23.38 -17.33 -13.42
CA ALA A 61 -24.00 -16.25 -14.17
C ALA A 61 -23.19 -16.00 -15.44
N ASP A 62 -23.80 -15.27 -16.37
CA ASP A 62 -23.17 -14.74 -17.59
C ASP A 62 -22.24 -13.55 -17.30
N THR A 63 -22.33 -12.93 -16.13
CA THR A 63 -21.44 -11.85 -15.70
C THR A 63 -20.66 -12.23 -14.43
N LEU A 64 -19.36 -11.94 -14.41
CA LEU A 64 -18.50 -11.99 -13.23
C LEU A 64 -17.90 -10.60 -12.99
N ALA A 65 -18.21 -9.99 -11.85
CA ALA A 65 -17.62 -8.73 -11.41
C ALA A 65 -16.59 -8.99 -10.32
N LEU A 66 -15.36 -8.55 -10.56
CA LEU A 66 -14.22 -8.65 -9.66
C LEU A 66 -13.84 -7.24 -9.24
N ARG A 67 -13.72 -7.02 -7.94
CA ARG A 67 -13.36 -5.73 -7.36
C ARG A 67 -11.93 -5.76 -6.84
N ASP A 68 -11.25 -4.63 -6.94
CA ASP A 68 -9.96 -4.36 -6.29
C ASP A 68 -8.92 -5.44 -6.57
N LEU A 69 -8.85 -5.88 -7.84
CA LEU A 69 -7.83 -6.83 -8.24
C LEU A 69 -6.48 -6.11 -8.24
N PRO A 70 -5.45 -6.64 -7.55
CA PRO A 70 -4.12 -6.05 -7.58
C PRO A 70 -3.52 -6.06 -8.99
N ALA A 71 -2.47 -5.28 -9.21
CA ALA A 71 -1.66 -5.39 -10.41
C ALA A 71 -1.10 -6.81 -10.58
N GLY A 72 -1.05 -7.29 -11.82
CA GLY A 72 -0.58 -8.64 -12.15
C GLY A 72 -1.49 -9.37 -13.12
N THR A 73 -1.18 -10.65 -13.35
CA THR A 73 -1.95 -11.51 -14.28
C THR A 73 -3.04 -12.26 -13.53
N HIS A 74 -4.29 -12.03 -13.93
CA HIS A 74 -5.47 -12.68 -13.41
C HIS A 74 -6.05 -13.66 -14.44
N TYR A 75 -6.64 -14.75 -13.96
CA TYR A 75 -7.19 -15.80 -14.83
C TYR A 75 -8.68 -15.96 -14.61
N VAL A 76 -9.48 -15.67 -15.63
CA VAL A 76 -10.92 -15.91 -15.62
C VAL A 76 -11.24 -17.12 -16.49
N PHE A 77 -11.91 -18.09 -15.90
CA PHE A 77 -12.31 -19.32 -16.55
C PHE A 77 -13.79 -19.22 -16.93
N VAL A 78 -14.09 -19.57 -18.18
CA VAL A 78 -15.43 -19.66 -18.74
C VAL A 78 -15.77 -21.13 -18.93
N ASP A 79 -16.67 -21.66 -18.12
CA ASP A 79 -17.12 -23.05 -18.14
C ASP A 79 -18.57 -23.16 -18.63
N PRO A 80 -18.79 -23.29 -19.96
CA PRO A 80 -20.14 -23.46 -20.51
C PRO A 80 -20.66 -24.88 -20.27
N ALA A 81 -21.96 -25.03 -20.00
CA ALA A 81 -22.57 -26.36 -19.81
C ALA A 81 -22.54 -27.23 -21.08
N ARG A 82 -22.52 -26.61 -22.26
CA ARG A 82 -22.49 -27.28 -23.57
C ARG A 82 -21.51 -26.60 -24.53
N PRO A 83 -20.94 -27.33 -25.50
CA PRO A 83 -20.10 -26.73 -26.54
C PRO A 83 -20.91 -25.75 -27.40
N ALA A 84 -20.56 -24.47 -27.34
CA ALA A 84 -21.13 -23.42 -28.18
C ALA A 84 -20.10 -22.30 -28.36
N PRO A 85 -20.11 -21.58 -29.50
CA PRO A 85 -19.33 -20.36 -29.64
C PRO A 85 -19.89 -19.27 -28.71
N PHE A 86 -19.00 -18.49 -28.12
CA PHE A 86 -19.34 -17.34 -27.29
C PHE A 86 -18.37 -16.19 -27.58
N THR A 87 -18.76 -14.99 -27.15
CA THR A 87 -17.86 -13.83 -27.06
C THR A 87 -17.80 -13.44 -25.60
N ALA A 88 -16.61 -13.20 -25.08
CA ALA A 88 -16.43 -12.60 -23.75
C ALA A 88 -16.09 -11.13 -23.93
N GLN A 89 -16.83 -10.25 -23.28
CA GLN A 89 -16.53 -8.83 -23.15
C GLN A 89 -15.85 -8.62 -21.80
N VAL A 90 -14.60 -8.16 -21.85
CA VAL A 90 -13.84 -7.82 -20.65
C VAL A 90 -13.80 -6.30 -20.56
N THR A 91 -14.39 -5.76 -19.50
CA THR A 91 -14.28 -4.34 -19.14
C THR A 91 -13.30 -4.25 -18.00
N ILE A 92 -12.21 -3.53 -18.24
CA ILE A 92 -11.22 -3.19 -17.22
C ILE A 92 -11.46 -1.72 -16.92
N ASP A 93 -11.91 -1.46 -15.71
CA ASP A 93 -11.93 -0.15 -15.13
C ASP A 93 -10.70 -0.11 -14.23
N ALA A 94 -9.64 0.56 -14.70
CA ALA A 94 -8.51 0.84 -13.83
C ALA A 94 -9.12 1.47 -12.58
N ALA A 95 -8.86 0.90 -11.41
CA ALA A 95 -9.27 1.54 -10.19
C ALA A 95 -8.39 2.78 -10.12
N ALA A 96 -8.87 3.87 -10.74
CA ALA A 96 -8.32 5.18 -10.52
C ALA A 96 -8.44 5.32 -9.00
N ARG A 97 -7.29 5.41 -8.35
CA ARG A 97 -7.20 5.75 -6.93
C ARG A 97 -8.12 6.95 -6.76
N ALA A 98 -9.30 6.74 -6.18
CA ALA A 98 -10.35 7.75 -6.15
C ALA A 98 -9.79 8.94 -5.38
N CYS A 99 -9.20 8.62 -4.24
CA CYS A 99 -8.52 9.50 -3.31
C CYS A 99 -7.19 10.12 -3.78
N GLY A 100 -6.82 9.97 -5.05
CA GLY A 100 -5.56 10.51 -5.58
C GLY A 100 -5.59 10.83 -7.07
N ASN A 101 -6.77 11.02 -7.65
CA ASN A 101 -6.93 11.26 -9.09
C ASN A 101 -7.31 12.71 -9.45
N GLY A 102 -7.55 13.58 -8.46
CA GLY A 102 -7.92 14.98 -8.70
C GLY A 102 -9.39 15.22 -8.99
N VAL A 103 -10.28 14.26 -8.72
CA VAL A 103 -11.72 14.29 -8.98
C VAL A 103 -12.47 13.97 -7.69
N ASP A 104 -13.63 14.60 -7.53
CA ASP A 104 -14.66 14.27 -6.53
C ASP A 104 -15.51 13.11 -7.10
N ASP A 105 -15.17 11.88 -6.71
CA ASP A 105 -15.76 10.64 -7.24
C ASP A 105 -17.07 10.26 -6.55
N ASP A 106 -17.32 10.71 -5.31
CA ASP A 106 -18.54 10.41 -4.55
C ASP A 106 -19.61 11.53 -4.64
N GLY A 107 -19.19 12.73 -5.06
CA GLY A 107 -20.03 13.89 -5.35
C GLY A 107 -20.43 14.72 -4.13
N ASP A 108 -19.72 14.61 -3.02
CA ASP A 108 -20.01 15.35 -1.79
C ASP A 108 -19.38 16.77 -1.77
N GLY A 109 -18.41 17.02 -2.65
CA GLY A 109 -17.71 18.29 -2.84
C GLY A 109 -16.32 18.37 -2.21
N ALA A 110 -15.86 17.33 -1.52
CA ALA A 110 -14.47 17.11 -1.17
C ALA A 110 -13.73 16.37 -2.31
N VAL A 111 -12.40 16.35 -2.27
CA VAL A 111 -11.56 15.81 -3.36
C VAL A 111 -10.29 15.22 -2.75
N ASP A 112 -9.98 13.97 -3.08
CA ASP A 112 -8.73 13.29 -2.73
C ASP A 112 -8.40 13.40 -1.22
N ALA A 113 -7.19 13.84 -0.85
CA ALA A 113 -6.77 13.99 0.55
C ALA A 113 -7.61 14.98 1.38
N ALA A 114 -8.44 15.82 0.75
CA ALA A 114 -9.38 16.69 1.47
C ALA A 114 -10.72 15.99 1.76
N ASP A 115 -10.91 14.78 1.23
CA ASP A 115 -12.11 13.97 1.35
C ASP A 115 -12.08 13.09 2.62
N PRO A 116 -13.11 13.14 3.49
CA PRO A 116 -13.18 12.30 4.69
C PRO A 116 -13.35 10.80 4.38
N GLY A 117 -13.75 10.43 3.16
CA GLY A 117 -13.70 9.07 2.65
C GLY A 117 -12.29 8.58 2.28
N CYS A 118 -11.29 9.47 2.27
CA CYS A 118 -9.95 9.20 1.81
C CYS A 118 -8.91 9.25 2.93
N ALA A 119 -8.56 8.07 3.46
CA ALA A 119 -7.44 7.94 4.39
C ALA A 119 -6.09 7.94 3.65
N HIS A 120 -6.03 7.35 2.45
CA HIS A 120 -4.79 7.23 1.68
C HIS A 120 -5.00 7.65 0.22
N ALA A 121 -3.97 8.22 -0.39
CA ALA A 121 -4.01 8.63 -1.80
C ALA A 121 -4.11 7.46 -2.80
N ASP A 122 -3.96 6.20 -2.34
CA ASP A 122 -4.18 5.00 -3.16
C ASP A 122 -5.53 4.30 -2.88
N ASP A 123 -6.36 4.86 -2.00
CA ASP A 123 -7.72 4.38 -1.78
C ASP A 123 -8.57 4.56 -3.05
N VAL A 124 -9.49 3.62 -3.25
CA VAL A 124 -10.27 3.45 -4.49
C VAL A 124 -11.74 3.87 -4.33
N ASP A 125 -12.10 4.39 -3.17
CA ASP A 125 -13.45 4.77 -2.79
C ASP A 125 -13.36 6.00 -1.88
N GLU A 126 -14.03 7.09 -2.25
CA GLU A 126 -14.13 8.31 -1.43
C GLU A 126 -15.44 8.33 -0.60
N THR A 127 -16.14 7.18 -0.46
CA THR A 127 -17.39 7.17 0.30
C THR A 127 -17.15 7.50 1.77
N ASP A 128 -17.72 8.61 2.22
CA ASP A 128 -17.73 9.07 3.61
C ASP A 128 -18.06 7.96 4.64
N PRO A 129 -17.22 7.81 5.69
CA PRO A 129 -17.54 6.91 6.80
C PRO A 129 -18.74 7.43 7.63
N PRO A 130 -19.48 6.54 8.33
CA PRO A 130 -20.68 6.93 9.09
C PRO A 130 -20.42 7.91 10.24
N ALA A 131 -19.18 7.96 10.72
CA ALA A 131 -18.69 8.90 11.71
C ALA A 131 -17.50 9.63 11.07
N ALA A 132 -17.41 10.94 11.28
CA ALA A 132 -16.28 11.72 10.80
C ALA A 132 -14.97 11.16 11.41
N PRO A 133 -13.94 10.92 10.60
CA PRO A 133 -12.58 10.58 11.03
C PRO A 133 -12.02 11.63 12.00
N ALA A 134 -10.95 11.32 12.74
CA ALA A 134 -10.34 12.27 13.68
C ALA A 134 -10.02 13.58 12.96
N CYS A 135 -9.22 13.48 11.91
CA CYS A 135 -8.69 14.58 11.11
C CYS A 135 -9.69 15.41 10.31
N SER A 136 -11.00 15.20 10.48
CA SER A 136 -12.06 16.01 9.88
C SER A 136 -13.32 16.16 10.75
N ASN A 137 -13.27 15.81 12.05
CA ASN A 137 -14.45 15.87 12.91
C ASN A 137 -14.66 17.20 13.65
N GLY A 138 -13.72 18.15 13.57
CA GLY A 138 -13.86 19.47 14.21
C GLY A 138 -13.36 19.53 15.65
N ALA A 139 -12.68 18.51 16.16
CA ALA A 139 -12.13 18.46 17.50
C ALA A 139 -10.61 18.27 17.45
N ASP A 140 -9.91 18.88 18.39
CA ASP A 140 -8.50 18.62 18.69
C ASP A 140 -8.46 17.33 19.55
N ASP A 141 -8.46 16.17 18.90
CA ASP A 141 -8.54 14.84 19.51
C ASP A 141 -7.22 14.44 20.20
N ASP A 142 -6.09 15.01 19.79
CA ASP A 142 -4.76 14.71 20.35
C ASP A 142 -4.28 15.74 21.39
N GLY A 143 -4.87 16.94 21.39
CA GLY A 143 -4.67 18.01 22.38
C GLY A 143 -3.44 18.88 22.14
N ASP A 144 -2.85 18.87 20.94
CA ASP A 144 -1.67 19.67 20.59
C ASP A 144 -2.03 21.14 20.24
N GLY A 145 -3.31 21.40 19.95
CA GLY A 145 -3.87 22.71 19.64
C GLY A 145 -4.06 23.01 18.16
N ALA A 146 -3.66 22.11 17.26
CA ALA A 146 -4.26 21.95 15.95
C ALA A 146 -5.63 21.26 16.09
N ILE A 147 -6.41 21.12 15.01
CA ILE A 147 -7.80 20.60 15.12
C ILE A 147 -8.07 19.54 14.06
N ASP A 148 -7.81 19.84 12.79
CA ASP A 148 -8.12 18.92 11.70
C ASP A 148 -7.17 19.22 10.54
N TRP A 149 -7.12 18.33 9.57
CA TRP A 149 -6.51 18.61 8.27
C TRP A 149 -7.15 19.86 7.62
N PRO A 150 -6.39 20.74 6.96
CA PRO A 150 -4.94 20.74 6.74
C PRO A 150 -4.17 21.57 7.78
N ASP A 151 -4.87 22.07 8.81
CA ASP A 151 -4.27 22.94 9.83
C ASP A 151 -3.50 22.12 10.88
N ASP A 152 -3.87 20.84 11.03
CA ASP A 152 -3.14 19.82 11.76
C ASP A 152 -2.14 19.11 10.85
N LEU A 153 -0.86 19.13 11.25
CA LEU A 153 0.25 18.54 10.49
C LEU A 153 0.43 17.05 10.80
N ASP A 154 -0.17 16.56 11.87
CA ASP A 154 -0.16 15.14 12.23
C ASP A 154 -1.24 14.35 11.45
N CYS A 155 -2.13 15.06 10.74
CA CYS A 155 -3.06 14.53 9.75
C CYS A 155 -2.47 14.55 8.33
N LEU A 156 -2.41 13.41 7.65
CA LEU A 156 -1.96 13.31 6.25
C LEU A 156 -3.11 13.57 5.28
N ALA A 157 -4.32 13.16 5.64
CA ALA A 157 -5.56 13.40 4.91
C ALA A 157 -6.75 13.65 5.86
N ALA A 158 -7.83 14.22 5.33
CA ALA A 158 -9.09 14.43 6.06
C ALA A 158 -9.75 13.10 6.50
N GLY A 159 -9.48 12.01 5.76
CA GLY A 159 -9.97 10.68 6.06
C GLY A 159 -9.23 9.92 7.17
N ASP A 160 -8.17 10.51 7.74
CA ASP A 160 -7.37 9.84 8.77
C ASP A 160 -8.14 9.66 10.09
N ASP A 161 -8.08 8.44 10.63
CA ASP A 161 -8.75 8.06 11.89
C ASP A 161 -8.00 8.57 13.16
N SER A 162 -6.87 9.26 13.01
CA SER A 162 -6.04 9.75 14.12
C SER A 162 -5.34 11.08 13.79
N GLU A 163 -5.58 12.11 14.61
CA GLU A 163 -4.79 13.36 14.67
C GLU A 163 -3.51 13.21 15.50
N GLY A 164 -3.34 12.10 16.23
CA GLY A 164 -2.17 11.96 17.08
C GLY A 164 -0.89 11.90 16.27
N SER A 165 0.10 12.72 16.67
CA SER A 165 1.49 12.61 16.20
C SER A 165 1.86 11.15 15.96
N PHE A 166 2.18 10.85 14.70
CA PHE A 166 2.53 9.50 14.28
C PHE A 166 3.64 8.94 15.18
N CYS A 167 4.56 9.80 15.65
CA CYS A 167 5.61 9.42 16.60
C CYS A 167 5.22 9.41 18.09
N ALA A 168 4.09 10.01 18.48
CA ALA A 168 3.48 9.82 19.80
C ALA A 168 2.64 8.52 19.88
N GLY A 169 2.07 8.08 18.75
CA GLY A 169 1.33 6.81 18.60
C GLY A 169 2.23 5.57 18.47
N LEU A 170 3.46 5.75 17.97
CA LEU A 170 4.47 4.69 17.95
C LEU A 170 4.91 4.34 19.37
N THR A 171 4.27 3.33 19.97
CA THR A 171 4.83 2.55 21.11
C THR A 171 6.15 1.82 20.77
N ASP A 172 6.71 2.09 19.59
CA ASP A 172 7.77 1.31 18.95
C ASP A 172 8.85 2.17 18.25
N VAL A 173 9.02 3.43 18.71
CA VAL A 173 10.21 4.22 18.40
C VAL A 173 11.40 3.62 19.15
N ILE A 174 12.47 3.30 18.42
CA ILE A 174 13.69 2.79 19.03
C ILE A 174 14.57 3.96 19.40
N GLU A 175 14.78 4.19 20.69
CA GLU A 175 15.70 5.23 21.17
C GLU A 175 17.16 4.76 21.11
N VAL A 176 18.03 5.59 20.52
CA VAL A 176 19.47 5.34 20.42
C VAL A 176 20.26 6.56 20.87
N ASP A 177 21.22 6.34 21.77
CA ASP A 177 22.26 7.31 22.13
C ASP A 177 23.59 6.95 21.45
N GLY A 178 23.90 7.62 20.32
CA GLY A 178 25.14 7.41 19.57
C GLY A 178 25.09 6.25 18.57
N SER A 179 26.12 5.39 18.56
CA SER A 179 26.24 4.30 17.58
C SER A 179 25.44 3.06 17.99
N ALA A 180 24.78 2.41 17.04
CA ALA A 180 23.98 1.21 17.26
C ALA A 180 24.00 0.25 16.06
N LEU A 181 23.66 -1.00 16.33
CA LEU A 181 23.29 -1.99 15.32
C LEU A 181 21.98 -2.62 15.79
N LEU A 182 20.91 -2.40 15.03
CA LEU A 182 19.55 -2.80 15.37
C LEU A 182 19.03 -3.77 14.33
N THR A 183 18.28 -4.79 14.73
CA THR A 183 17.50 -5.59 13.79
C THR A 183 16.07 -5.04 13.79
N ILE A 184 15.63 -4.58 12.63
CA ILE A 184 14.34 -3.95 12.38
C ILE A 184 13.46 -4.95 11.65
N ASP A 185 12.23 -5.12 12.16
CA ASP A 185 11.20 -5.98 11.57
C ASP A 185 10.06 -5.12 11.06
N LEU A 186 9.85 -5.19 9.74
CA LEU A 186 8.84 -4.46 8.98
C LEU A 186 7.65 -5.36 8.57
N ASP A 187 7.67 -6.66 8.90
CA ASP A 187 6.57 -7.56 8.55
C ASP A 187 5.25 -7.18 9.26
N GLY A 188 4.20 -6.97 8.47
CA GLY A 188 2.86 -6.67 8.97
C GLY A 188 2.74 -5.30 9.65
N ARG A 189 3.70 -4.40 9.41
CA ARG A 189 3.62 -2.99 9.81
C ARG A 189 2.73 -2.21 8.85
N GLU A 190 2.12 -1.17 9.38
CA GLU A 190 1.35 -0.19 8.61
C GLU A 190 2.33 0.67 7.81
N ASP A 191 1.84 1.21 6.70
CA ASP A 191 2.56 2.04 5.73
C ASP A 191 2.03 3.46 5.87
N LEU A 192 2.56 4.17 6.86
CA LEU A 192 2.04 5.45 7.36
C LEU A 192 3.00 6.61 7.12
N ILE A 193 4.26 6.35 6.72
CA ILE A 193 5.19 7.41 6.35
C ILE A 193 5.55 7.32 4.87
N GLU A 194 5.06 8.29 4.10
CA GLU A 194 5.57 8.48 2.74
C GLU A 194 6.97 9.15 2.79
N ILE A 195 7.97 8.41 2.30
CA ILE A 195 9.33 8.94 2.13
C ILE A 195 9.54 9.62 0.79
N THR A 196 10.27 10.73 0.80
CA THR A 196 10.40 11.65 -0.31
C THR A 196 11.28 11.13 -1.46
N CYS A 197 12.23 10.23 -1.17
CA CYS A 197 13.19 9.77 -2.18
C CYS A 197 12.84 8.45 -2.86
N ALA A 198 11.88 7.66 -2.34
CA ALA A 198 11.52 6.38 -2.94
C ALA A 198 10.22 6.42 -3.77
N GLY A 199 9.59 7.57 -3.95
CA GLY A 199 8.39 7.71 -4.79
C GLY A 199 7.18 6.93 -4.26
N GLY A 200 6.98 6.98 -2.93
CA GLY A 200 5.95 6.21 -2.23
C GLY A 200 6.46 4.84 -1.83
N GLY A 201 7.24 4.80 -0.75
CA GLY A 201 7.38 3.59 0.07
C GLY A 201 5.99 3.00 0.28
N GLY A 202 5.87 1.70 0.06
CA GLY A 202 4.57 1.06 -0.09
C GLY A 202 4.39 -0.08 0.90
N GLY A 203 5.27 -0.17 1.89
CA GLY A 203 5.44 -1.32 2.77
C GLY A 203 5.90 -0.82 4.11
N GLY A 204 5.42 -1.47 5.18
CA GLY A 204 5.41 -0.79 6.46
C GLY A 204 6.76 -0.36 7.03
N GLU A 205 6.73 0.67 7.87
CA GLU A 205 7.93 1.37 8.31
C GLU A 205 8.22 1.21 9.81
N ARG A 206 9.44 1.63 10.19
CA ARG A 206 9.84 1.84 11.59
C ARG A 206 10.67 3.09 11.75
N VAL A 207 10.47 3.76 12.89
CA VAL A 207 11.21 4.97 13.26
C VAL A 207 12.22 4.70 14.37
N ILE A 208 13.42 5.22 14.21
CA ILE A 208 14.49 5.22 15.21
C ILE A 208 14.76 6.69 15.61
N ALA A 209 14.67 6.99 16.91
CA ALA A 209 15.04 8.28 17.45
C ALA A 209 16.52 8.26 17.89
N LEU A 210 17.37 8.94 17.13
CA LEU A 210 18.80 9.12 17.43
C LEU A 210 19.02 10.42 18.20
N THR A 211 19.57 10.33 19.41
CA THR A 211 19.97 11.50 20.19
C THR A 211 21.48 11.73 20.09
N LEU A 212 21.85 12.99 19.78
CA LEU A 212 23.23 13.48 19.74
C LEU A 212 23.44 14.56 20.80
N ASP A 213 24.38 14.33 21.71
CA ASP A 213 24.76 15.25 22.79
C ASP A 213 25.68 16.39 22.31
N ALA A 214 26.32 16.22 21.16
CA ALA A 214 27.17 17.19 20.48
C ALA A 214 27.11 16.95 18.96
N PRO A 215 27.48 17.94 18.12
CA PRO A 215 27.56 17.73 16.69
C PRO A 215 28.51 16.58 16.31
N ALA A 216 28.12 15.75 15.34
CA ALA A 216 28.86 14.55 14.96
C ALA A 216 28.68 14.20 13.47
N ASP A 217 29.62 13.46 12.90
CA ASP A 217 29.44 12.82 11.59
C ASP A 217 28.66 11.51 11.78
N VAL A 218 27.51 11.39 11.11
CA VAL A 218 26.63 10.23 11.24
C VAL A 218 26.52 9.48 9.92
N VAL A 219 26.59 8.16 9.98
CA VAL A 219 26.30 7.27 8.85
C VAL A 219 25.21 6.30 9.29
N VAL A 220 24.14 6.21 8.50
CA VAL A 220 23.06 5.23 8.70
C VAL A 220 23.01 4.32 7.49
N GLU A 221 23.01 3.01 7.73
CA GLU A 221 23.02 1.99 6.67
C GLU A 221 21.99 0.89 6.98
N ALA A 222 21.14 0.58 6.01
CA ALA A 222 20.38 -0.67 6.01
C ALA A 222 21.26 -1.76 5.39
N ILE A 223 21.52 -2.81 6.17
CA ILE A 223 22.38 -3.93 5.78
C ILE A 223 21.62 -5.24 6.00
N HIS A 224 22.02 -6.27 5.25
CA HIS A 224 21.38 -7.60 5.33
C HIS A 224 19.87 -7.59 5.10
N ALA A 225 19.35 -6.62 4.33
CA ALA A 225 17.96 -6.61 3.90
C ALA A 225 17.70 -7.72 2.87
N ASP A 226 16.62 -8.47 3.06
CA ASP A 226 16.11 -9.45 2.09
C ASP A 226 15.18 -8.79 1.04
N PHE A 227 14.89 -7.51 1.21
CA PHE A 227 14.01 -6.67 0.39
C PHE A 227 14.66 -5.32 0.13
N ASP A 228 14.03 -4.52 -0.73
CA ASP A 228 14.51 -3.19 -1.06
C ASP A 228 14.15 -2.19 0.04
N THR A 229 15.16 -1.54 0.60
CA THR A 229 15.04 -0.72 1.82
C THR A 229 15.33 0.71 1.48
N ALA A 230 14.54 1.61 2.06
CA ALA A 230 14.78 3.04 1.98
C ALA A 230 14.96 3.64 3.38
N ILE A 231 15.78 4.68 3.46
CA ILE A 231 16.06 5.43 4.69
C ILE A 231 15.80 6.90 4.43
N GLU A 232 15.05 7.52 5.32
CA GLU A 232 14.91 8.97 5.40
C GLU A 232 15.29 9.47 6.80
N VAL A 233 15.94 10.62 6.88
CA VAL A 233 16.32 11.25 8.15
C VAL A 233 15.71 12.63 8.23
N ARG A 234 14.95 12.87 9.30
CA ARG A 234 14.18 14.08 9.56
C ARG A 234 14.62 14.79 10.85
N GLY A 235 14.45 16.10 10.87
CA GLY A 235 14.68 16.94 12.05
C GLY A 235 13.52 16.92 13.04
N ALA A 236 12.31 16.66 12.56
CA ALA A 236 11.12 16.35 13.35
C ALA A 236 10.43 15.14 12.72
N CYS A 237 9.80 14.33 13.56
CA CYS A 237 9.34 12.99 13.16
C CYS A 237 8.24 13.05 12.08
N ASP A 238 7.25 13.90 12.34
CA ASP A 238 6.03 14.03 11.54
C ASP A 238 6.12 15.19 10.53
N ASP A 239 7.29 15.84 10.45
CA ASP A 239 7.54 16.95 9.52
C ASP A 239 8.35 16.47 8.31
N ALA A 240 7.66 16.17 7.21
CA ALA A 240 8.28 15.80 5.94
C ALA A 240 9.10 16.94 5.31
N ASP A 241 8.87 18.21 5.67
CA ASP A 241 9.71 19.33 5.22
C ASP A 241 11.04 19.41 5.98
N SER A 242 11.17 18.67 7.10
CA SER A 242 12.39 18.63 7.92
C SER A 242 13.43 17.58 7.46
N VAL A 243 13.23 16.96 6.30
CA VAL A 243 14.14 15.95 5.74
C VAL A 243 15.53 16.54 5.49
N VAL A 244 16.55 15.88 6.04
CA VAL A 244 17.97 16.28 5.88
C VAL A 244 18.78 15.31 5.04
N ALA A 245 18.34 14.05 4.93
CA ALA A 245 18.90 13.07 4.00
C ALA A 245 17.87 11.99 3.69
N CYS A 246 17.97 11.42 2.50
CA CYS A 246 17.17 10.27 2.09
C CYS A 246 17.98 9.42 1.10
N SER A 247 17.82 8.11 1.15
CA SER A 247 18.42 7.15 0.22
C SER A 247 17.52 5.93 0.06
N ASP A 248 17.29 5.53 -1.17
CA ASP A 248 16.61 4.30 -1.58
C ASP A 248 17.61 3.27 -2.15
N ASP A 249 18.66 3.70 -2.87
CA ASP A 249 19.67 2.77 -3.39
C ASP A 249 21.14 3.26 -3.30
N GLU A 250 21.98 2.51 -2.56
CA GLU A 250 23.44 2.68 -2.60
C GLU A 250 24.13 1.51 -3.32
N GLY A 251 24.17 1.57 -4.67
CA GLY A 251 25.06 0.78 -5.52
C GLY A 251 24.78 -0.74 -5.62
N PHE A 252 23.99 -1.31 -4.72
CA PHE A 252 23.40 -2.64 -4.79
C PHE A 252 21.91 -2.49 -4.49
N ALA A 253 21.06 -2.92 -5.42
CA ALA A 253 19.64 -2.59 -5.58
C ALA A 253 18.66 -3.00 -4.46
N ASN A 254 19.11 -3.07 -3.20
CA ASN A 254 18.29 -3.42 -2.05
C ASN A 254 18.80 -2.83 -0.72
N ARG A 255 19.62 -1.77 -0.75
CA ARG A 255 20.22 -1.16 0.44
C ARG A 255 20.19 0.34 0.36
N ALA A 256 19.76 0.96 1.45
CA ALA A 256 19.88 2.40 1.67
C ALA A 256 21.07 2.76 2.56
N ARG A 257 21.72 3.88 2.23
CA ARG A 257 22.77 4.47 3.05
C ARG A 257 22.77 5.99 2.95
N VAL A 258 22.82 6.66 4.10
CA VAL A 258 22.93 8.11 4.19
C VAL A 258 24.17 8.51 5.00
N GLU A 259 24.84 9.56 4.52
CA GLU A 259 25.96 10.22 5.21
C GLU A 259 25.56 11.64 5.61
N LEU A 260 25.68 11.95 6.90
CA LEU A 260 25.24 13.20 7.51
C LEU A 260 26.45 13.85 8.22
N PRO A 261 27.31 14.57 7.47
CA PRO A 261 28.50 15.20 8.04
C PRO A 261 28.11 16.41 8.91
N GLY A 262 28.63 16.47 10.13
CA GLY A 262 28.42 17.57 11.08
C GLY A 262 26.97 17.74 11.52
N LEU A 263 26.21 16.66 11.62
CA LEU A 263 24.84 16.67 12.10
C LEU A 263 24.79 17.28 13.51
N GLY A 264 23.90 18.26 13.72
CA GLY A 264 23.84 19.03 14.95
C GLY A 264 23.43 18.21 16.18
N ALA A 265 23.76 18.70 17.36
CA ALA A 265 23.23 18.16 18.61
C ALA A 265 21.70 18.30 18.64
N GLY A 266 21.01 17.30 19.16
CA GLY A 266 19.55 17.21 19.14
C GLY A 266 19.08 15.77 18.92
N THR A 267 17.78 15.62 18.75
CA THR A 267 17.16 14.35 18.38
C THR A 267 16.83 14.38 16.90
N TRP A 268 17.13 13.28 16.22
CA TRP A 268 16.90 13.07 14.79
C TRP A 268 16.09 11.79 14.61
N PHE A 269 15.20 11.79 13.63
CA PHE A 269 14.30 10.68 13.37
C PHE A 269 14.72 9.98 12.08
N ILE A 270 15.01 8.70 12.17
CA ILE A 270 15.42 7.86 11.05
C ILE A 270 14.22 6.96 10.74
N VAL A 271 13.61 7.18 9.58
CA VAL A 271 12.54 6.36 9.01
C VAL A 271 13.19 5.26 8.19
N VAL A 272 12.79 4.01 8.45
CA VAL A 272 13.24 2.82 7.72
C VAL A 272 12.01 2.17 7.09
N ASP A 273 12.00 2.12 5.77
CA ASP A 273 10.82 1.82 4.95
C ASP A 273 11.12 0.66 3.98
N ALA A 274 10.09 -0.12 3.65
CA ALA A 274 10.14 -1.17 2.65
C ALA A 274 9.47 -0.76 1.33
N PHE A 275 10.22 -0.84 0.22
CA PHE A 275 9.73 -0.42 -1.09
C PHE A 275 8.69 -1.39 -1.72
N LEU A 276 7.66 -0.87 -2.39
CA LEU A 276 6.64 -1.58 -3.20
C LEU A 276 5.98 -2.80 -2.52
N ARG A 277 5.43 -2.63 -1.31
CA ARG A 277 4.73 -3.67 -0.52
C ARG A 277 5.58 -4.90 -0.17
N ASN A 278 6.90 -4.82 -0.33
CA ASN A 278 7.80 -5.82 0.25
C ASN A 278 7.83 -5.66 1.77
N SER A 279 8.23 -6.70 2.47
CA SER A 279 8.41 -6.65 3.92
C SER A 279 9.41 -7.72 4.36
N GLY A 280 9.94 -7.55 5.57
CA GLY A 280 10.82 -8.51 6.21
C GLY A 280 11.68 -7.85 7.28
N THR A 281 12.81 -8.49 7.58
CA THR A 281 13.78 -7.97 8.54
C THR A 281 14.99 -7.36 7.86
N THR A 282 15.52 -6.27 8.41
CA THR A 282 16.79 -5.66 8.00
C THR A 282 17.62 -5.28 9.23
N ASP A 283 18.94 -5.28 9.12
CA ASP A 283 19.79 -4.71 10.16
C ASP A 283 20.07 -3.24 9.83
N VAL A 284 19.88 -2.34 10.78
CA VAL A 284 20.22 -0.92 10.65
C VAL A 284 21.45 -0.62 11.48
N ARG A 285 22.53 -0.19 10.81
CA ARG A 285 23.75 0.28 11.45
C ARG A 285 23.74 1.80 11.51
N ILE A 286 23.89 2.34 12.72
CA ILE A 286 24.10 3.76 12.98
C ILE A 286 25.54 3.91 13.49
N SER A 287 26.37 4.65 12.76
CA SER A 287 27.74 4.97 13.14
C SER A 287 27.84 6.47 13.41
N VAL A 288 28.30 6.83 14.60
CA VAL A 288 28.46 8.22 15.04
C VAL A 288 29.94 8.46 15.36
N ASP A 289 30.58 9.33 14.59
CA ASP A 289 31.97 9.76 14.79
C ASP A 289 32.01 11.22 15.28
N ARG A 290 32.79 11.50 16.33
CA ARG A 290 32.81 12.79 17.04
C ARG A 290 34.16 13.49 16.92
#